data_AF-A0A836XHF7-F1
#
_entry.id   AF-A0A836XHF7-F1
#
_cell.length_a   1.000
_cell.length_b   1.000
_cell.length_c   1.000
_cell.angle_alpha   90.00
_cell.angle_beta   90.00
_cell.angle_gamma   90.00
#
_symmetry.space_group_name_H-M   'P 1'
#
loop_
_entity.id
_entity.type
_entity.pdbx_description
1 polymer ?
#
loop_
_entity_poly.entity_id
_entity_poly.type
_entity_poly.pdbx_seq_one_letter_code
_entity_poly.pdbx_strand_id
1 'polypeptide(L)'
;MSAATTYGILLVSFSKHSHQQHFVPLYQAHPRLRIIGVVDHPDIDDELRQYNRQWAEKLAVPYSEDVDPAINDPAIDIVSIGCEIEKRSELIVRTATAGKHLWIDKFPGATLTECELAVAAVENAGVRTIIPGYAYGELARQVRMVLADGCLGDLLGIHLDIMFGKGWPRAIEQRAPFTLPDGHWKYPELKRELLTVGAYSVGLIQECLGPIRHIVGHAGAFFFPEHAVNGCDDFGTLTMTDDQGRVATLSAGRIGVASHPQGGPARAYLIGSRQSATVDSKSPALHTYMRDYTAGYDYTPPPTDPMQWHEGPPVLANALANDVAGLSVGLEDLVAAIDENRPPRYGIRQGRDLMEILLAGYRAAGLGEAVELPLERD
;
A
#
# COMPACT_ATOMS: atom_id res chain seq x y z
N MET A 1 -16.59 -34.93 3.72
CA MET A 1 -15.92 -33.62 3.62
C MET A 1 -16.13 -33.16 2.19
N SER A 2 -16.88 -32.10 1.93
CA SER A 2 -16.91 -31.55 0.57
C SER A 2 -15.51 -31.09 0.22
N ALA A 3 -15.06 -31.31 -1.02
CA ALA A 3 -13.81 -30.73 -1.48
C ALA A 3 -13.88 -29.22 -1.25
N ALA A 4 -12.84 -28.63 -0.65
CA ALA A 4 -12.78 -27.19 -0.45
C ALA A 4 -12.84 -26.50 -1.83
N THR A 5 -13.70 -25.51 -1.99
CA THR A 5 -13.86 -24.78 -3.26
C THR A 5 -12.52 -24.18 -3.69
N THR A 6 -12.11 -24.44 -4.92
CA THR A 6 -10.97 -23.78 -5.57
C THR A 6 -11.47 -22.56 -6.34
N TYR A 7 -10.82 -21.43 -6.18
CA TYR A 7 -11.16 -20.17 -6.83
C TYR A 7 -10.21 -19.85 -7.98
N GLY A 8 -10.76 -19.46 -9.13
CA GLY A 8 -9.99 -18.91 -10.24
C GLY A 8 -9.68 -17.43 -10.03
N ILE A 9 -8.42 -17.04 -10.20
CA ILE A 9 -7.96 -15.66 -10.10
C ILE A 9 -7.49 -15.11 -11.45
N LEU A 10 -8.06 -13.99 -11.87
CA LEU A 10 -7.66 -13.23 -13.07
C LEU A 10 -6.72 -12.09 -12.67
N LEU A 11 -5.60 -11.93 -13.37
CA LEU A 11 -4.64 -10.87 -13.09
C LEU A 11 -4.84 -9.72 -14.09
N VAL A 12 -5.25 -8.55 -13.61
CA VAL A 12 -5.45 -7.37 -14.46
C VAL A 12 -4.22 -6.49 -14.39
N SER A 13 -3.41 -6.55 -15.44
CA SER A 13 -2.18 -5.79 -15.65
C SER A 13 -1.06 -6.01 -14.60
N PHE A 14 0.18 -5.79 -15.02
CA PHE A 14 1.35 -5.65 -14.14
C PHE A 14 1.94 -4.25 -14.27
N SER A 15 1.13 -3.22 -14.04
CA SER A 15 1.53 -1.81 -14.17
C SER A 15 2.88 -1.55 -13.48
N LYS A 16 3.67 -0.63 -14.05
CA LYS A 16 5.00 -0.20 -13.55
C LYS A 16 5.00 0.29 -12.09
N HIS A 17 3.84 0.52 -11.48
CA HIS A 17 3.75 0.91 -10.09
C HIS A 17 2.92 -0.02 -9.22
N SER A 18 2.53 -1.17 -9.76
CA SER A 18 1.79 -2.20 -9.06
C SER A 18 2.71 -3.15 -8.30
N HIS A 19 2.13 -3.82 -7.31
CA HIS A 19 2.74 -4.94 -6.60
C HIS A 19 2.31 -6.31 -7.17
N GLN A 20 1.67 -6.35 -8.35
CA GLN A 20 1.06 -7.56 -8.90
C GLN A 20 2.02 -8.76 -8.96
N GLN A 21 3.26 -8.51 -9.39
CA GLN A 21 4.31 -9.53 -9.44
C GLN A 21 4.66 -10.14 -8.08
N HIS A 22 4.50 -9.37 -6.99
CA HIS A 22 4.75 -9.84 -5.62
C HIS A 22 3.58 -10.64 -5.07
N PHE A 23 2.38 -10.47 -5.62
CA PHE A 23 1.22 -11.26 -5.25
C PHE A 23 1.20 -12.64 -5.90
N VAL A 24 1.78 -12.76 -7.10
CA VAL A 24 1.81 -14.01 -7.88
C VAL A 24 2.33 -15.22 -7.08
N PRO A 25 3.48 -15.17 -6.39
CA PRO A 25 3.95 -16.30 -5.59
C PRO A 25 2.96 -16.72 -4.50
N LEU A 26 2.23 -15.77 -3.91
CA LEU A 26 1.22 -16.04 -2.88
C LEU A 26 0.05 -16.82 -3.50
N TYR A 27 -0.42 -16.39 -4.68
CA TYR A 27 -1.50 -17.07 -5.38
C TYR A 27 -1.12 -18.49 -5.80
N GLN A 28 0.11 -18.68 -6.29
CA GLN A 28 0.61 -20.00 -6.69
C GLN A 28 0.80 -20.96 -5.51
N ALA A 29 1.19 -20.42 -4.34
CA ALA A 29 1.39 -21.22 -3.14
C ALA A 29 0.07 -21.58 -2.44
N HIS A 30 -1.00 -20.81 -2.65
CA HIS A 30 -2.26 -21.03 -1.96
C HIS A 30 -3.04 -22.24 -2.53
N PRO A 31 -3.39 -23.25 -1.73
CA PRO A 31 -3.91 -24.54 -2.23
C PRO A 31 -5.30 -24.46 -2.86
N ARG A 32 -6.00 -23.34 -2.69
CA ARG A 32 -7.35 -23.11 -3.23
C ARG A 32 -7.40 -22.03 -4.30
N LEU A 33 -6.27 -21.54 -4.80
CA LEU A 33 -6.25 -20.55 -5.88
C LEU A 33 -5.62 -21.14 -7.13
N ARG A 34 -6.16 -20.73 -8.28
CA ARG A 34 -5.58 -21.02 -9.59
C ARG A 34 -5.56 -19.76 -10.43
N ILE A 35 -4.38 -19.32 -10.86
CA ILE A 35 -4.26 -18.22 -11.81
C ILE A 35 -4.83 -18.69 -13.15
N ILE A 36 -5.81 -17.96 -13.69
CA ILE A 36 -6.53 -18.35 -14.91
C ILE A 36 -6.02 -17.61 -16.13
N GLY A 37 -5.60 -16.36 -15.98
CA GLY A 37 -5.17 -15.53 -17.10
C GLY A 37 -4.58 -14.20 -16.65
N VAL A 38 -3.91 -13.54 -17.60
CA VAL A 38 -3.50 -12.14 -17.51
C VAL A 38 -4.31 -11.36 -18.52
N VAL A 39 -4.82 -10.21 -18.13
CA VAL A 39 -5.62 -9.36 -19.00
C VAL A 39 -5.26 -7.90 -18.82
N ASP A 40 -5.44 -7.11 -19.88
CA ASP A 40 -5.24 -5.68 -19.88
C ASP A 40 -6.49 -4.90 -20.26
N HIS A 41 -6.49 -3.63 -19.86
CA HIS A 41 -7.42 -2.64 -20.39
C HIS A 41 -7.10 -2.39 -21.87
N PRO A 42 -8.10 -2.17 -22.76
CA PRO A 42 -7.85 -1.98 -24.19
C PRO A 42 -6.90 -0.83 -24.53
N ASP A 43 -6.91 0.21 -23.71
CA ASP A 43 -5.99 1.34 -23.79
C ASP A 43 -4.77 1.10 -22.88
N ILE A 44 -3.79 0.35 -23.39
CA ILE A 44 -2.52 0.04 -22.72
C ILE A 44 -1.34 0.39 -23.64
N ASP A 45 -0.27 0.93 -23.08
CA ASP A 45 0.94 1.23 -23.84
C ASP A 45 1.68 -0.05 -24.28
N ASP A 46 2.41 0.04 -25.38
CA ASP A 46 3.04 -1.12 -26.02
C ASP A 46 4.13 -1.78 -25.15
N GLU A 47 4.84 -1.00 -24.34
CA GLU A 47 5.88 -1.52 -23.46
C GLU A 47 5.25 -2.36 -22.34
N LEU A 48 4.20 -1.85 -21.70
CA LEU A 48 3.48 -2.56 -20.66
C LEU A 48 2.74 -3.78 -21.23
N ARG A 49 2.16 -3.67 -22.43
CA ARG A 49 1.55 -4.82 -23.13
C ARG A 49 2.54 -5.95 -23.34
N GLN A 50 3.76 -5.63 -23.81
CA GLN A 50 4.81 -6.61 -24.00
C GLN A 50 5.21 -7.25 -22.66
N TYR A 51 5.36 -6.44 -21.61
CA TYR A 51 5.70 -6.92 -20.27
C TYR A 51 4.62 -7.85 -19.68
N ASN A 52 3.34 -7.50 -19.84
CA ASN A 52 2.23 -8.31 -19.33
C ASN A 52 2.08 -9.64 -20.09
N ARG A 53 2.36 -9.63 -21.41
CA ARG A 53 2.44 -10.86 -22.20
C ARG A 53 3.57 -11.79 -21.73
N GLN A 54 4.74 -11.24 -21.40
CA GLN A 54 5.84 -12.02 -20.82
C GLN A 54 5.47 -12.66 -19.48
N TRP A 55 4.71 -11.94 -18.64
CA TRP A 55 4.18 -12.52 -17.39
C TRP A 55 3.19 -13.65 -17.65
N ALA A 56 2.28 -13.51 -18.61
CA ALA A 56 1.35 -14.56 -18.99
C ALA A 56 2.08 -15.82 -19.49
N GLU A 57 3.10 -15.65 -20.33
CA GLU A 57 3.97 -16.72 -20.81
C GLU A 57 4.71 -17.41 -19.66
N LYS A 58 5.31 -16.64 -18.74
CA LYS A 58 6.00 -17.15 -17.55
C LYS A 58 5.07 -17.96 -16.64
N LEU A 59 3.79 -17.58 -16.58
CA LEU A 59 2.76 -18.26 -15.80
C LEU A 59 2.07 -19.41 -16.56
N ALA A 60 2.36 -19.57 -17.85
CA ALA A 60 1.69 -20.50 -18.75
C ALA A 60 0.16 -20.36 -18.75
N VAL A 61 -0.33 -19.11 -18.77
CA VAL A 61 -1.77 -18.78 -18.81
C VAL A 61 -2.09 -17.90 -20.03
N PRO A 62 -3.36 -17.88 -20.49
CA PRO A 62 -3.79 -16.99 -21.57
C PRO A 62 -3.55 -15.51 -21.25
N TYR A 63 -3.29 -14.75 -22.31
CA TYR A 63 -3.23 -13.29 -22.31
C TYR A 63 -4.35 -12.71 -23.17
N SER A 64 -5.04 -11.68 -22.69
CA SER A 64 -6.07 -10.93 -23.44
C SER A 64 -5.85 -9.43 -23.30
N GLU A 65 -6.18 -8.68 -24.35
CA GLU A 65 -6.16 -7.20 -24.37
C GLU A 65 -7.59 -6.63 -24.24
N ASP A 66 -8.55 -7.49 -23.92
CA ASP A 66 -9.95 -7.12 -23.66
C ASP A 66 -10.38 -7.68 -22.30
N VAL A 67 -10.62 -6.77 -21.37
CA VAL A 67 -10.92 -7.05 -19.97
C VAL A 67 -12.36 -7.50 -19.76
N ASP A 68 -13.30 -7.03 -20.58
CA ASP A 68 -14.73 -7.25 -20.33
C ASP A 68 -15.15 -8.71 -20.56
N PRO A 69 -14.75 -9.40 -21.64
CA PRO A 69 -15.02 -10.83 -21.79
C PRO A 69 -14.32 -11.67 -20.73
N ALA A 70 -13.10 -11.29 -20.33
CA ALA A 70 -12.31 -12.05 -19.37
C ALA A 70 -12.90 -12.01 -17.95
N ILE A 71 -13.38 -10.85 -17.50
CA ILE A 71 -14.07 -10.70 -16.20
C ILE A 71 -15.33 -11.57 -16.14
N ASN A 72 -16.05 -11.73 -17.26
CA ASN A 72 -17.30 -12.47 -17.32
C ASN A 72 -17.13 -14.00 -17.43
N ASP A 73 -15.90 -14.49 -17.54
CA ASP A 73 -15.64 -15.93 -17.59
C ASP A 73 -16.12 -16.61 -16.28
N PRO A 74 -16.96 -17.67 -16.35
CA PRO A 74 -17.42 -18.39 -15.17
C PRO A 74 -16.31 -19.11 -14.40
N ALA A 75 -15.12 -19.29 -14.98
CA ALA A 75 -13.95 -19.84 -14.30
C ALA A 75 -13.23 -18.82 -13.41
N ILE A 76 -13.61 -17.54 -13.44
CA ILE A 76 -13.05 -16.47 -12.61
C ILE A 76 -13.96 -16.21 -11.41
N ASP A 77 -13.38 -16.24 -10.21
CA ASP A 77 -14.08 -15.90 -8.96
C ASP A 77 -13.51 -14.62 -8.35
N ILE A 78 -12.20 -14.41 -8.50
CA ILE A 78 -11.45 -13.28 -7.95
C ILE A 78 -10.73 -12.57 -9.09
N VAL A 79 -10.74 -11.23 -9.07
CA VAL A 79 -9.93 -10.40 -9.96
C VAL A 79 -8.91 -9.63 -9.14
N SER A 80 -7.64 -9.81 -9.48
CA SER A 80 -6.51 -9.10 -8.88
C SER A 80 -6.14 -7.90 -9.73
N ILE A 81 -6.38 -6.69 -9.21
CA ILE A 81 -6.29 -5.43 -9.92
C ILE A 81 -4.92 -4.78 -9.70
N GLY A 82 -4.05 -4.91 -10.70
CA GLY A 82 -2.67 -4.41 -10.74
C GLY A 82 -2.43 -3.33 -11.81
N CYS A 83 -3.47 -2.64 -12.27
CA CYS A 83 -3.38 -1.53 -13.24
C CYS A 83 -2.97 -0.20 -12.59
N GLU A 84 -2.79 0.85 -13.41
CA GLU A 84 -2.62 2.24 -12.96
C GLU A 84 -3.77 2.68 -12.05
N ILE A 85 -3.49 3.57 -11.10
CA ILE A 85 -4.49 4.02 -10.11
C ILE A 85 -5.62 4.79 -10.77
N GLU A 86 -5.31 5.56 -11.82
CA GLU A 86 -6.23 6.36 -12.61
C GLU A 86 -7.25 5.51 -13.40
N LYS A 87 -6.93 4.23 -13.67
CA LYS A 87 -7.84 3.28 -14.35
C LYS A 87 -8.55 2.35 -13.37
N ARG A 88 -8.19 2.40 -12.08
CA ARG A 88 -8.51 1.34 -11.13
C ARG A 88 -9.96 1.31 -10.71
N SER A 89 -10.55 2.48 -10.44
CA SER A 89 -11.93 2.59 -9.98
C SER A 89 -12.90 2.02 -11.01
N GLU A 90 -12.71 2.35 -12.29
CA GLU A 90 -13.53 1.83 -13.38
C GLU A 90 -13.49 0.29 -13.43
N LEU A 91 -12.30 -0.30 -13.34
CA LEU A 91 -12.12 -1.75 -13.33
C LEU A 91 -12.73 -2.40 -12.09
N ILE A 92 -12.65 -1.76 -10.92
CA ILE A 92 -13.32 -2.23 -9.70
C ILE A 92 -14.84 -2.24 -9.90
N VAL A 93 -15.42 -1.17 -10.44
CA VAL A 93 -16.86 -1.07 -10.69
C VAL A 93 -17.34 -2.17 -11.64
N ARG A 94 -16.64 -2.36 -12.77
CA ARG A 94 -16.95 -3.41 -13.76
C ARG A 94 -16.87 -4.81 -13.13
N THR A 95 -15.80 -5.08 -12.41
CA THR A 95 -15.54 -6.36 -11.74
C THR A 95 -16.61 -6.67 -10.67
N ALA A 96 -16.92 -5.70 -9.82
CA ALA A 96 -17.94 -5.86 -8.79
C ALA A 96 -19.32 -6.09 -9.40
N THR A 97 -19.67 -5.36 -10.46
CA THR A 97 -20.94 -5.53 -11.19
C THR A 97 -21.07 -6.93 -11.78
N ALA A 98 -19.96 -7.54 -12.21
CA ALA A 98 -19.91 -8.93 -12.66
C ALA A 98 -19.96 -9.97 -11.52
N GLY A 99 -20.12 -9.53 -10.27
CA GLY A 99 -20.23 -10.39 -9.09
C GLY A 99 -18.91 -11.03 -8.65
N LYS A 100 -17.76 -10.54 -9.15
CA LYS A 100 -16.45 -11.11 -8.83
C LYS A 100 -15.86 -10.46 -7.59
N HIS A 101 -15.17 -11.25 -6.78
CA HIS A 101 -14.42 -10.75 -5.63
C HIS A 101 -13.14 -10.03 -6.09
N LEU A 102 -12.61 -9.12 -5.27
CA LEU A 102 -11.48 -8.28 -5.67
C LEU A 102 -10.30 -8.36 -4.71
N TRP A 103 -9.11 -8.51 -5.30
CA TRP A 103 -7.83 -8.21 -4.68
C TRP A 103 -7.30 -6.92 -5.30
N ILE A 104 -7.28 -5.82 -4.56
CA ILE A 104 -7.08 -4.49 -5.14
C ILE A 104 -5.74 -3.95 -4.69
N ASP A 105 -4.78 -3.76 -5.61
CA ASP A 105 -3.58 -3.02 -5.26
C ASP A 105 -3.95 -1.57 -4.89
N LYS A 106 -3.34 -1.06 -3.84
CA LYS A 106 -3.69 0.25 -3.27
C LYS A 106 -3.48 1.38 -4.29
N PHE A 107 -4.39 2.34 -4.45
CA PHE A 107 -5.65 2.64 -3.76
C PHE A 107 -6.87 2.37 -4.67
N PRO A 108 -8.12 2.44 -4.18
CA PRO A 108 -9.32 2.21 -5.00
C PRO A 108 -9.44 3.12 -6.24
N GLY A 109 -8.94 4.35 -6.16
CA GLY A 109 -8.98 5.33 -7.25
C GLY A 109 -8.00 6.49 -7.00
N ALA A 110 -7.83 7.34 -8.01
CA ALA A 110 -6.95 8.50 -7.98
C ALA A 110 -7.61 9.73 -7.34
N THR A 111 -8.94 9.78 -7.33
CA THR A 111 -9.75 10.86 -6.75
C THR A 111 -10.68 10.33 -5.64
N LEU A 112 -11.22 11.24 -4.83
CA LEU A 112 -12.19 10.83 -3.81
C LEU A 112 -13.48 10.34 -4.46
N THR A 113 -13.93 11.03 -5.51
CA THR A 113 -15.09 10.63 -6.32
C THR A 113 -14.93 9.23 -6.91
N GLU A 114 -13.77 8.89 -7.48
CA GLU A 114 -13.49 7.54 -7.98
C GLU A 114 -13.53 6.49 -6.86
N CYS A 115 -12.97 6.79 -5.68
CA CYS A 115 -13.01 5.87 -4.55
C CYS A 115 -14.46 5.59 -4.10
N GLU A 116 -15.31 6.63 -4.05
CA GLU A 116 -16.73 6.48 -3.71
C GLU A 116 -17.51 5.64 -4.72
N LEU A 117 -17.24 5.83 -6.02
CA LEU A 117 -17.84 5.01 -7.07
C LEU A 117 -17.50 3.53 -6.89
N ALA A 118 -16.23 3.23 -6.61
CA ALA A 118 -15.75 1.88 -6.36
C ALA A 118 -16.41 1.27 -5.10
N VAL A 119 -16.49 2.03 -4.00
CA VAL A 119 -17.17 1.61 -2.76
C VAL A 119 -18.63 1.27 -3.02
N ALA A 120 -19.37 2.17 -3.69
CA ALA A 120 -20.78 1.97 -3.98
C ALA A 120 -21.02 0.73 -4.84
N ALA A 121 -20.20 0.49 -5.87
CA ALA A 121 -20.34 -0.68 -6.73
C ALA A 121 -20.10 -1.99 -5.96
N VAL A 122 -19.06 -2.04 -5.14
CA VAL A 122 -18.72 -3.21 -4.31
C VAL A 122 -19.85 -3.55 -3.33
N GLU A 123 -20.42 -2.53 -2.69
CA GLU A 123 -21.49 -2.71 -1.70
C GLU A 123 -22.79 -3.14 -2.34
N ASN A 124 -23.16 -2.52 -3.46
CA ASN A 124 -24.35 -2.89 -4.22
C ASN A 124 -24.27 -4.34 -4.73
N ALA A 125 -23.09 -4.78 -5.16
CA ALA A 125 -22.86 -6.14 -5.62
C ALA A 125 -22.73 -7.15 -4.47
N GLY A 126 -22.43 -6.69 -3.25
CA GLY A 126 -22.21 -7.55 -2.09
C GLY A 126 -20.98 -8.45 -2.23
N VAL A 127 -19.99 -8.06 -3.04
CA VAL A 127 -18.75 -8.84 -3.25
C VAL A 127 -17.70 -8.57 -2.18
N ARG A 128 -16.77 -9.50 -1.97
CA ARG A 128 -15.66 -9.35 -1.02
C ARG A 128 -14.46 -8.71 -1.69
N THR A 129 -13.88 -7.73 -0.99
CA THR A 129 -12.75 -6.94 -1.48
C THR A 129 -11.71 -6.78 -0.40
N ILE A 130 -10.46 -6.96 -0.79
CA ILE A 130 -9.31 -6.70 0.07
C ILE A 130 -8.37 -5.71 -0.62
N ILE A 131 -7.80 -4.81 0.17
CA ILE A 131 -6.66 -4.00 -0.23
C ILE A 131 -5.49 -4.46 0.64
N PRO A 132 -4.60 -5.31 0.11
CA PRO A 132 -3.53 -5.89 0.92
C PRO A 132 -2.50 -4.81 1.26
N GLY A 133 -1.83 -4.97 2.40
CA GLY A 133 -0.82 -4.02 2.84
C GLY A 133 -0.51 -4.17 4.32
N TYR A 134 0.23 -3.18 4.84
CA TYR A 134 0.83 -3.23 6.18
C TYR A 134 -0.18 -3.28 7.34
N ALA A 135 -1.47 -3.04 7.10
CA ALA A 135 -2.54 -3.35 8.06
C ALA A 135 -2.54 -4.84 8.47
N TYR A 136 -2.09 -5.73 7.58
CA TYR A 136 -1.91 -7.16 7.86
C TYR A 136 -0.50 -7.52 8.34
N GLY A 137 0.44 -6.58 8.30
CA GLY A 137 1.85 -6.79 8.61
C GLY A 137 2.15 -6.92 10.11
N GLU A 138 3.39 -7.28 10.42
CA GLU A 138 3.82 -7.60 11.78
C GLU A 138 3.71 -6.40 12.74
N LEU A 139 3.98 -5.18 12.26
CA LEU A 139 3.82 -3.96 13.06
C LEU A 139 2.37 -3.80 13.54
N ALA A 140 1.42 -3.90 12.61
CA ALA A 140 0.00 -3.79 12.94
C ALA A 140 -0.44 -4.91 13.87
N ARG A 141 0.02 -6.14 13.63
CA ARG A 141 -0.25 -7.30 14.49
C ARG A 141 0.22 -7.07 15.93
N GLN A 142 1.46 -6.63 16.14
CA GLN A 142 2.02 -6.36 17.46
C GLN A 142 1.33 -5.16 18.14
N VAL A 143 1.05 -4.08 17.40
CA VAL A 143 0.27 -2.94 17.92
C VAL A 143 -1.09 -3.39 18.42
N ARG A 144 -1.81 -4.21 17.66
CA ARG A 144 -3.10 -4.79 18.09
C ARG A 144 -2.98 -5.62 19.36
N MET A 145 -1.92 -6.42 19.50
CA MET A 145 -1.67 -7.18 20.73
C MET A 145 -1.48 -6.26 21.94
N VAL A 146 -0.68 -5.21 21.80
CA VAL A 146 -0.43 -4.23 22.86
C VAL A 146 -1.72 -3.51 23.26
N LEU A 147 -2.57 -3.13 22.30
CA LEU A 147 -3.86 -2.52 22.58
C LEU A 147 -4.82 -3.50 23.27
N ALA A 148 -4.89 -4.75 22.80
CA ALA A 148 -5.78 -5.77 23.33
C ALA A 148 -5.44 -6.22 24.76
N ASP A 149 -4.16 -6.12 25.16
CA ASP A 149 -3.71 -6.41 26.53
C ASP A 149 -4.28 -5.44 27.57
N GLY A 150 -4.71 -4.24 27.14
CA GLY A 150 -5.39 -3.26 27.99
C GLY A 150 -4.52 -2.56 29.04
N CYS A 151 -3.25 -2.94 29.19
CA CYS A 151 -2.34 -2.32 30.14
C CYS A 151 -2.04 -0.84 29.83
N LEU A 152 -2.18 -0.40 28.57
CA LEU A 152 -2.06 1.02 28.19
C LEU A 152 -3.14 1.91 28.84
N GLY A 153 -4.28 1.35 29.24
CA GLY A 153 -5.50 2.12 29.50
C GLY A 153 -6.09 2.62 28.18
N ASP A 154 -6.62 3.84 28.19
CA ASP A 154 -7.15 4.48 26.99
C ASP A 154 -6.00 4.98 26.12
N LEU A 155 -6.01 4.69 24.83
CA LEU A 155 -5.03 5.24 23.89
C LEU A 155 -5.27 6.75 23.73
N LEU A 156 -4.27 7.56 24.03
CA LEU A 156 -4.29 9.02 23.90
C LEU A 156 -3.65 9.50 22.59
N GLY A 157 -2.68 8.74 22.09
CA GLY A 157 -2.08 9.03 20.80
C GLY A 157 -1.09 8.00 20.29
N ILE A 158 -0.71 8.17 19.02
CA ILE A 158 0.20 7.29 18.29
C ILE A 158 1.16 8.09 17.40
N HIS A 159 2.44 7.68 17.38
CA HIS A 159 3.41 8.14 16.39
C HIS A 159 3.92 6.97 15.56
N LEU A 160 4.03 7.15 14.24
CA LEU A 160 4.50 6.12 13.31
C LEU A 160 5.66 6.61 12.45
N ASP A 161 6.74 5.81 12.45
CA ASP A 161 7.84 5.92 11.50
C ASP A 161 7.80 4.71 10.57
N ILE A 162 7.27 4.90 9.36
CA ILE A 162 7.33 3.91 8.28
C ILE A 162 7.98 4.58 7.08
N MET A 163 9.20 4.18 6.77
CA MET A 163 9.96 4.72 5.64
C MET A 163 10.70 3.58 4.94
N PHE A 164 10.97 3.76 3.65
CA PHE A 164 11.64 2.75 2.84
C PHE A 164 12.95 3.26 2.23
N GLY A 165 14.00 2.47 2.39
CA GLY A 165 15.28 2.64 1.73
C GLY A 165 15.15 2.38 0.23
N LYS A 166 15.42 3.40 -0.59
CA LYS A 166 15.45 3.33 -2.06
C LYS A 166 16.53 4.28 -2.56
N GLY A 167 17.16 3.96 -3.69
CA GLY A 167 18.12 4.84 -4.37
C GLY A 167 19.33 5.27 -3.55
N TRP A 168 20.46 5.53 -4.19
CA TRP A 168 21.59 6.14 -3.48
C TRP A 168 21.29 7.61 -3.15
N PRO A 169 21.54 8.08 -1.91
CA PRO A 169 21.51 9.51 -1.61
C PRO A 169 22.41 10.28 -2.58
N ARG A 170 21.89 11.35 -3.18
CA ARG A 170 22.63 12.20 -4.12
C ARG A 170 22.47 13.67 -3.77
N ALA A 171 23.46 14.49 -4.14
CA ALA A 171 23.39 15.92 -3.97
C ALA A 171 22.25 16.51 -4.81
N ILE A 172 21.52 17.48 -4.24
CA ILE A 172 20.44 18.19 -4.93
C ILE A 172 20.97 19.57 -5.33
N GLU A 173 21.12 19.77 -6.64
CA GLU A 173 21.63 21.03 -7.21
C GLU A 173 20.50 22.02 -7.56
N GLN A 174 19.32 21.51 -7.90
CA GLN A 174 18.17 22.29 -8.31
C GLN A 174 16.92 21.88 -7.52
N ARG A 175 16.13 22.87 -7.11
CA ARG A 175 14.90 22.68 -6.33
C ARG A 175 13.77 23.52 -6.90
N ALA A 176 12.67 22.86 -7.26
CA ALA A 176 11.38 23.50 -7.50
C ALA A 176 10.60 23.59 -6.18
N PRO A 177 9.66 24.56 -6.05
CA PRO A 177 8.70 24.56 -4.96
C PRO A 177 7.88 23.26 -4.92
N PHE A 178 7.39 22.89 -3.74
CA PHE A 178 6.44 21.80 -3.62
C PHE A 178 5.19 22.04 -4.46
N THR A 179 4.78 21.04 -5.22
CA THR A 179 3.59 21.09 -6.06
C THR A 179 2.52 20.15 -5.50
N LEU A 180 1.28 20.64 -5.44
CA LEU A 180 0.13 19.79 -5.13
C LEU A 180 -0.08 18.76 -6.25
N PRO A 181 -0.55 17.54 -5.92
CA PRO A 181 -1.01 16.58 -6.91
C PRO A 181 -2.17 17.15 -7.73
N ASP A 182 -2.19 16.87 -9.03
CA ASP A 182 -3.20 17.32 -10.01
C ASP A 182 -4.18 16.19 -10.39
N GLY A 183 -4.30 15.17 -9.55
CA GLY A 183 -5.05 13.95 -9.83
C GLY A 183 -4.22 12.84 -10.49
N HIS A 184 -3.00 13.15 -10.95
CA HIS A 184 -2.04 12.17 -11.43
C HIS A 184 -1.04 11.78 -10.34
N TRP A 185 -0.83 10.48 -10.13
CA TRP A 185 -0.04 10.01 -8.99
C TRP A 185 1.23 9.25 -9.38
N LYS A 186 1.31 8.81 -10.64
CA LYS A 186 2.25 7.78 -11.09
C LYS A 186 3.06 8.22 -12.29
N TYR A 187 4.30 8.64 -12.06
CA TYR A 187 5.20 9.13 -13.12
C TYR A 187 6.30 8.10 -13.39
N PRO A 188 6.85 8.00 -14.62
CA PRO A 188 7.89 7.01 -14.93
C PRO A 188 9.13 7.09 -14.01
N GLU A 189 9.51 8.31 -13.62
CA GLU A 189 10.77 8.60 -12.92
C GLU A 189 10.58 8.88 -11.42
N LEU A 190 9.34 8.99 -10.94
CA LEU A 190 9.05 9.40 -9.56
C LEU A 190 7.66 8.98 -9.07
N LYS A 191 7.47 8.97 -7.75
CA LYS A 191 6.19 8.67 -7.09
C LYS A 191 5.86 9.75 -6.07
N ARG A 192 4.59 9.93 -5.78
CA ARG A 192 4.15 10.67 -4.60
C ARG A 192 4.34 9.77 -3.38
N GLU A 193 5.36 10.05 -2.56
CA GLU A 193 5.82 9.10 -1.53
C GLU A 193 5.10 9.22 -0.20
N LEU A 194 4.57 10.39 0.12
CA LEU A 194 3.62 10.51 1.22
C LEU A 194 2.34 9.71 0.89
N LEU A 195 1.86 9.75 -0.36
CA LEU A 195 0.80 8.85 -0.83
C LEU A 195 1.26 7.39 -0.71
N THR A 196 2.44 7.08 -1.26
CA THR A 196 2.85 5.68 -1.48
C THR A 196 3.19 4.95 -0.19
N VAL A 197 3.96 5.58 0.70
CA VAL A 197 4.48 5.00 1.95
C VAL A 197 3.66 5.47 3.14
N GLY A 198 3.24 6.74 3.17
CA GLY A 198 2.41 7.28 4.25
C GLY A 198 1.08 6.55 4.40
N ALA A 199 0.55 5.98 3.31
CA ALA A 199 -0.58 5.06 3.34
C ALA A 199 -0.46 3.93 4.39
N TYR A 200 0.72 3.37 4.58
CA TYR A 200 0.90 2.28 5.55
C TYR A 200 0.74 2.77 6.99
N SER A 201 1.24 3.98 7.27
CA SER A 201 1.05 4.62 8.57
C SER A 201 -0.40 5.01 8.79
N VAL A 202 -1.04 5.62 7.77
CA VAL A 202 -2.46 6.00 7.83
C VAL A 202 -3.34 4.76 8.05
N GLY A 203 -3.10 3.66 7.33
CA GLY A 203 -3.85 2.42 7.52
C GLY A 203 -3.76 1.87 8.93
N LEU A 204 -2.58 1.94 9.57
CA LEU A 204 -2.42 1.53 10.96
C LEU A 204 -3.08 2.51 11.94
N ILE A 205 -3.05 3.81 11.66
CA ILE A 205 -3.75 4.83 12.46
C ILE A 205 -5.26 4.60 12.44
N GLN A 206 -5.83 4.23 11.29
CA GLN A 206 -7.25 3.88 11.17
C GLN A 206 -7.66 2.66 12.01
N GLU A 207 -6.72 1.76 12.32
CA GLU A 207 -7.00 0.65 13.24
C GLU A 207 -6.93 1.05 14.73
N CYS A 208 -6.25 2.15 15.04
CA CYS A 208 -5.97 2.58 16.41
C CYS A 208 -6.93 3.68 16.89
N LEU A 209 -7.32 4.58 16.00
CA LEU A 209 -8.10 5.78 16.30
C LEU A 209 -9.48 5.75 15.63
N GLY A 210 -10.31 6.71 16.02
CA GLY A 210 -11.60 6.98 15.39
C GLY A 210 -11.42 7.78 14.09
N PRO A 211 -12.53 8.22 13.48
CA PRO A 211 -12.49 9.06 12.29
C PRO A 211 -11.64 10.32 12.52
N ILE A 212 -10.65 10.53 11.66
CA ILE A 212 -9.81 11.72 11.67
C ILE A 212 -10.65 12.94 11.29
N ARG A 213 -10.46 14.05 12.01
CA ARG A 213 -11.20 15.30 11.83
C ARG A 213 -10.35 16.46 11.38
N HIS A 214 -9.10 16.54 11.85
CA HIS A 214 -8.24 17.68 11.54
C HIS A 214 -6.83 17.19 11.24
N ILE A 215 -6.22 17.75 10.19
CA ILE A 215 -4.90 17.35 9.67
C ILE A 215 -4.03 18.58 9.42
N VAL A 216 -2.78 18.51 9.85
CA VAL A 216 -1.68 19.40 9.45
C VAL A 216 -0.61 18.56 8.79
N GLY A 217 -0.08 19.02 7.66
CA GLY A 217 0.92 18.29 6.89
C GLY A 217 2.09 19.15 6.46
N HIS A 218 3.26 18.53 6.28
CA HIS A 218 4.42 19.17 5.69
C HIS A 218 5.08 18.25 4.66
N ALA A 219 5.48 18.82 3.52
CA ALA A 219 6.21 18.15 2.45
C ALA A 219 7.18 19.14 1.78
N GLY A 220 7.98 18.66 0.83
CA GLY A 220 8.88 19.52 0.03
C GLY A 220 10.33 19.63 0.53
N ALA A 221 10.74 18.80 1.49
CA ALA A 221 12.13 18.75 1.93
C ALA A 221 13.07 18.20 0.82
N PHE A 222 12.57 17.27 0.01
CA PHE A 222 13.25 16.54 -1.06
C PHE A 222 14.56 15.86 -0.65
N PHE A 223 14.61 14.56 -0.85
CA PHE A 223 15.78 13.70 -0.65
C PHE A 223 16.44 13.30 -1.97
N PHE A 224 15.68 13.17 -3.06
CA PHE A 224 16.19 12.81 -4.39
C PHE A 224 16.15 13.98 -5.38
N PRO A 225 17.16 14.10 -6.27
CA PRO A 225 17.16 15.12 -7.33
C PRO A 225 15.92 15.07 -8.23
N GLU A 226 15.45 13.88 -8.61
CA GLU A 226 14.28 13.69 -9.48
C GLU A 226 13.03 14.31 -8.85
N HIS A 227 12.88 14.17 -7.53
CA HIS A 227 11.78 14.75 -6.77
C HIS A 227 11.94 16.26 -6.60
N ALA A 228 13.16 16.69 -6.28
CA ALA A 228 13.49 18.09 -6.06
C ALA A 228 13.24 18.98 -7.29
N VAL A 229 13.61 18.53 -8.50
CA VAL A 229 13.41 19.32 -9.73
C VAL A 229 11.94 19.38 -10.17
N ASN A 230 11.12 18.41 -9.74
CA ASN A 230 9.69 18.33 -10.10
C ASN A 230 8.76 18.85 -9.00
N GLY A 231 9.29 19.23 -7.84
CA GLY A 231 8.46 19.65 -6.71
C GLY A 231 7.62 18.51 -6.11
N CYS A 232 7.94 17.25 -6.44
CA CYS A 232 7.18 16.07 -6.01
C CYS A 232 7.76 15.49 -4.73
N ASP A 233 6.94 15.28 -3.69
CA ASP A 233 7.41 14.76 -2.41
C ASP A 233 8.00 13.34 -2.52
N ASP A 234 9.14 13.15 -1.86
CA ASP A 234 9.70 11.84 -1.50
C ASP A 234 9.63 11.58 0.02
N PHE A 235 9.26 12.59 0.81
CA PHE A 235 9.15 12.54 2.26
C PHE A 235 8.14 13.59 2.75
N GLY A 236 7.36 13.22 3.77
CA GLY A 236 6.42 14.13 4.43
C GLY A 236 6.04 13.71 5.84
N THR A 237 5.42 14.63 6.56
CA THR A 237 4.90 14.40 7.91
C THR A 237 3.43 14.82 7.98
N LEU A 238 2.64 14.09 8.76
CA LEU A 238 1.27 14.47 9.09
C LEU A 238 1.06 14.45 10.60
N THR A 239 0.31 15.42 11.12
CA THR A 239 -0.24 15.47 12.47
C THR A 239 -1.75 15.54 12.37
N MET A 240 -2.43 14.67 13.08
CA MET A 240 -3.87 14.43 12.93
C MET A 240 -4.55 14.32 14.29
N THR A 241 -5.81 14.74 14.37
CA THR A 241 -6.68 14.47 15.52
C THR A 241 -7.97 13.80 15.10
N ASP A 242 -8.43 12.83 15.89
CA ASP A 242 -9.73 12.19 15.69
C ASP A 242 -10.88 12.93 16.37
N ASP A 243 -12.09 12.40 16.23
CA ASP A 243 -13.32 12.96 16.83
C ASP A 243 -13.36 12.95 18.36
N GLN A 244 -12.44 12.22 19.01
CA GLN A 244 -12.26 12.20 20.46
C GLN A 244 -11.07 13.04 20.91
N GLY A 245 -10.40 13.76 20.00
CA GLY A 245 -9.24 14.59 20.29
C GLY A 245 -7.95 13.81 20.54
N ARG A 246 -7.90 12.52 20.20
CA ARG A 246 -6.69 11.70 20.27
C ARG A 246 -5.75 12.08 19.11
N VAL A 247 -4.45 12.04 19.36
CA VAL A 247 -3.45 12.56 18.43
C VAL A 247 -2.76 11.43 17.68
N ALA A 248 -2.70 11.52 16.36
CA ALA A 248 -1.82 10.71 15.53
C ALA A 248 -0.77 11.57 14.84
N THR A 249 0.44 11.03 14.72
CA THR A 249 1.52 11.66 13.94
C THR A 249 2.24 10.62 13.11
N LEU A 250 2.78 11.03 11.96
CA LEU A 250 3.63 10.17 11.15
C LEU A 250 4.75 10.95 10.48
N SER A 251 5.86 10.24 10.26
CA SER A 251 6.88 10.58 9.28
C SER A 251 6.96 9.45 8.28
N ALA A 252 6.77 9.74 7.00
CA ALA A 252 6.72 8.71 5.98
C ALA A 252 7.32 9.18 4.65
N GLY A 253 7.80 8.19 3.90
CA GLY A 253 8.39 8.40 2.58
C GLY A 253 9.64 7.56 2.39
N ARG A 254 10.61 8.11 1.67
CA ARG A 254 11.85 7.45 1.32
C ARG A 254 12.99 7.93 2.19
N ILE A 255 13.91 7.01 2.39
CA ILE A 255 15.27 7.30 2.84
C ILE A 255 16.23 6.69 1.83
N GLY A 256 17.49 7.08 1.87
CA GLY A 256 18.50 6.48 1.01
C GLY A 256 18.65 4.99 1.24
N VAL A 257 18.96 4.26 0.19
CA VAL A 257 19.43 2.87 0.30
C VAL A 257 20.61 2.79 1.27
N ALA A 258 20.70 1.68 2.00
CA ALA A 258 21.69 1.45 3.06
C ALA A 258 21.71 2.48 4.22
N SER A 259 20.75 3.41 4.28
CA SER A 259 20.66 4.37 5.40
C SER A 259 19.96 3.80 6.64
N HIS A 260 19.46 2.56 6.55
CA HIS A 260 18.91 1.80 7.66
C HIS A 260 19.17 0.31 7.43
N PRO A 261 19.58 -0.46 8.46
CA PRO A 261 20.02 -1.86 8.31
C PRO A 261 18.92 -2.82 7.82
N GLN A 262 17.65 -2.41 7.88
CA GLN A 262 16.49 -3.19 7.43
C GLN A 262 15.64 -2.50 6.36
N GLY A 263 16.28 -1.68 5.52
CA GLY A 263 15.59 -1.00 4.41
C GLY A 263 14.58 0.05 4.87
N GLY A 264 14.76 0.62 6.06
CA GLY A 264 13.96 1.69 6.65
C GLY A 264 13.19 1.30 7.91
N PRO A 265 12.82 2.26 8.77
CA PRO A 265 12.06 2.02 10.01
C PRO A 265 10.64 1.51 9.73
N ALA A 266 10.12 0.74 10.68
CA ALA A 266 8.71 0.35 10.75
C ALA A 266 8.33 0.23 12.23
N ARG A 267 8.08 1.39 12.85
CA ARG A 267 7.96 1.55 14.30
C ARG A 267 6.72 2.35 14.68
N ALA A 268 6.11 1.97 15.81
CA ALA A 268 5.02 2.67 16.45
C ALA A 268 5.35 3.04 17.89
N TYR A 269 4.96 4.23 18.30
CA TYR A 269 4.97 4.69 19.69
C TYR A 269 3.52 4.95 20.10
N LEU A 270 3.07 4.24 21.13
CA LEU A 270 1.70 4.28 21.65
C LEU A 270 1.73 4.99 23.00
N ILE A 271 0.89 6.00 23.16
CA ILE A 271 0.77 6.77 24.40
C ILE A 271 -0.60 6.47 25.00
N GLY A 272 -0.64 5.75 26.12
CA GLY A 272 -1.87 5.42 26.85
C GLY A 272 -2.03 6.23 28.14
N SER A 273 -3.23 6.23 28.70
CA SER A 273 -3.52 6.94 29.96
C SER A 273 -2.84 6.35 31.20
N ARG A 274 -2.31 5.13 31.11
CA ARG A 274 -1.60 4.45 32.22
C ARG A 274 -0.11 4.24 31.96
N GLN A 275 0.27 4.06 30.70
CA GLN A 275 1.66 3.82 30.29
C GLN A 275 1.81 4.02 28.78
N SER A 276 3.05 3.92 28.30
CA SER A 276 3.38 3.96 26.87
C SER A 276 4.02 2.66 26.42
N ALA A 277 3.94 2.37 25.12
CA ALA A 277 4.60 1.23 24.51
C ALA A 277 5.27 1.64 23.20
N THR A 278 6.38 0.98 22.87
CA THR A 278 7.03 1.10 21.58
C THR A 278 7.04 -0.27 20.91
N VAL A 279 6.61 -0.31 19.66
CA VAL A 279 6.60 -1.51 18.84
C VAL A 279 7.53 -1.27 17.66
N ASP A 280 8.57 -2.09 17.53
CA ASP A 280 9.48 -2.07 16.38
C ASP A 280 9.44 -3.43 15.69
N SER A 281 8.72 -3.49 14.58
CA SER A 281 8.51 -4.74 13.82
C SER A 281 9.78 -5.24 13.12
N LYS A 282 10.77 -4.37 12.98
CA LYS A 282 12.04 -4.67 12.32
C LYS A 282 13.10 -5.00 13.37
N SER A 283 13.10 -4.38 14.54
CA SER A 283 14.13 -4.56 15.56
C SER A 283 13.59 -4.99 16.94
N PRO A 284 13.09 -6.23 17.11
CA PRO A 284 12.96 -6.81 18.45
C PRO A 284 14.37 -7.08 19.00
N ALA A 285 14.78 -6.38 20.05
CA ALA A 285 16.21 -6.23 20.37
C ALA A 285 16.73 -7.14 21.50
N LEU A 286 17.88 -7.78 21.24
CA LEU A 286 19.01 -7.93 22.17
C LEU A 286 20.18 -7.16 21.53
N HIS A 287 20.78 -6.22 22.26
CA HIS A 287 21.79 -5.30 21.70
C HIS A 287 23.23 -5.82 21.86
N THR A 288 23.94 -6.02 20.74
CA THR A 288 25.40 -6.06 20.64
C THR A 288 25.85 -5.28 19.40
N TYR A 289 26.95 -4.52 19.49
CA TYR A 289 27.40 -3.62 18.42
C TYR A 289 28.79 -4.00 17.91
N MET A 290 28.94 -4.23 16.60
CA MET A 290 30.23 -4.32 15.90
C MET A 290 30.22 -3.47 14.62
N ARG A 291 31.31 -2.72 14.40
CA ARG A 291 31.48 -1.71 13.34
C ARG A 291 31.56 -2.29 11.92
N ASP A 292 31.90 -3.57 11.78
CA ASP A 292 32.28 -4.17 10.49
C ASP A 292 31.09 -4.59 9.61
N TYR A 293 29.86 -4.65 10.16
CA TYR A 293 28.66 -5.04 9.41
C TYR A 293 28.13 -3.97 8.44
N THR A 294 28.53 -2.72 8.59
CA THR A 294 27.93 -1.59 7.83
C THR A 294 28.72 -1.21 6.58
N ALA A 295 29.98 -1.65 6.44
CA ALA A 295 30.90 -1.12 5.42
C ALA A 295 31.23 -2.10 4.28
N GLY A 296 30.64 -3.28 4.24
CA GLY A 296 31.14 -4.41 3.43
C GLY A 296 30.33 -4.84 2.21
N TYR A 297 29.37 -4.06 1.70
CA TYR A 297 28.46 -4.57 0.65
C TYR A 297 28.60 -3.87 -0.70
N ASP A 298 28.91 -4.66 -1.73
CA ASP A 298 28.87 -4.27 -3.15
C ASP A 298 27.53 -4.76 -3.75
N TYR A 299 26.46 -3.98 -3.54
CA TYR A 299 25.14 -4.25 -4.12
C TYR A 299 24.87 -3.29 -5.28
N THR A 300 24.58 -3.85 -6.45
CA THR A 300 24.17 -3.11 -7.65
C THR A 300 22.70 -3.41 -7.95
N PRO A 301 21.81 -2.39 -8.07
CA PRO A 301 20.43 -2.59 -8.50
C PRO A 301 20.33 -3.33 -9.85
N PRO A 302 19.28 -4.13 -10.08
CA PRO A 302 19.10 -4.82 -11.35
C PRO A 302 18.88 -3.83 -12.51
N PRO A 303 19.42 -4.10 -13.71
CA PRO A 303 19.26 -3.20 -14.86
C PRO A 303 17.81 -2.96 -15.29
N THR A 304 16.91 -3.90 -14.97
CA THR A 304 15.48 -3.85 -15.28
C THR A 304 14.65 -3.07 -14.25
N ASP A 305 15.23 -2.76 -13.08
CA ASP A 305 14.61 -1.90 -12.07
C ASP A 305 15.72 -1.06 -11.38
N PRO A 306 16.39 -0.15 -12.12
CA PRO A 306 17.60 0.53 -11.65
C PRO A 306 17.32 1.45 -10.46
N MET A 307 16.07 1.91 -10.34
CA MET A 307 15.58 2.74 -9.24
C MET A 307 14.90 1.93 -8.14
N GLN A 308 14.79 0.61 -8.31
CA GLN A 308 14.14 -0.28 -7.35
C GLN A 308 12.70 0.16 -7.06
N TRP A 309 11.95 0.59 -8.08
CA TRP A 309 10.55 0.98 -7.93
C TRP A 309 9.67 -0.17 -7.48
N HIS A 310 10.09 -1.38 -7.79
CA HIS A 310 9.38 -2.61 -7.55
C HIS A 310 10.09 -3.52 -6.56
N GLU A 311 11.41 -3.65 -6.65
CA GLU A 311 12.21 -4.54 -5.80
C GLU A 311 12.80 -3.79 -4.58
N GLY A 312 13.03 -4.48 -3.47
CA GLY A 312 13.76 -3.94 -2.31
C GLY A 312 15.20 -4.43 -2.28
N PRO A 313 16.13 -3.75 -1.58
CA PRO A 313 17.45 -4.34 -1.34
C PRO A 313 17.31 -5.67 -0.55
N PRO A 314 18.20 -6.66 -0.76
CA PRO A 314 18.15 -7.93 -0.04
C PRO A 314 18.26 -7.71 1.47
N VAL A 315 17.44 -8.42 2.24
CA VAL A 315 17.44 -8.34 3.71
C VAL A 315 18.60 -9.19 4.24
N LEU A 316 19.62 -8.53 4.79
CA LEU A 316 20.88 -9.18 5.20
C LEU A 316 20.93 -9.61 6.67
N ALA A 317 19.76 -9.71 7.32
CA ALA A 317 19.62 -10.24 8.67
C ALA A 317 18.56 -11.34 8.66
N ASN A 318 18.59 -12.23 9.67
CA ASN A 318 17.49 -13.16 9.92
C ASN A 318 16.20 -12.36 10.16
N ALA A 319 15.35 -12.26 9.14
CA ALA A 319 14.02 -11.74 9.31
C ALA A 319 13.26 -12.71 10.21
N LEU A 320 12.69 -12.23 11.32
CA LEU A 320 11.86 -13.06 12.20
C LEU A 320 10.53 -13.45 11.54
N ALA A 321 10.17 -12.80 10.42
CA ALA A 321 9.06 -13.16 9.56
C ALA A 321 9.45 -12.96 8.08
N ASN A 322 9.14 -13.95 7.23
CA ASN A 322 9.38 -13.86 5.79
C ASN A 322 8.33 -12.98 5.06
N ASP A 323 7.19 -12.68 5.69
CA ASP A 323 6.09 -11.86 5.14
C ASP A 323 5.89 -10.58 5.98
N VAL A 324 6.78 -9.60 5.77
CA VAL A 324 6.79 -8.34 6.54
C VAL A 324 5.51 -7.51 6.35
N ALA A 325 4.96 -7.53 5.14
CA ALA A 325 3.75 -6.77 4.80
C ALA A 325 2.45 -7.50 5.16
N GLY A 326 2.51 -8.79 5.52
CA GLY A 326 1.33 -9.59 5.88
C GLY A 326 0.45 -9.96 4.69
N LEU A 327 1.02 -10.04 3.48
CA LEU A 327 0.25 -10.31 2.27
C LEU A 327 -0.36 -11.71 2.27
N SER A 328 0.35 -12.72 2.81
CA SER A 328 -0.18 -14.08 2.98
C SER A 328 -1.35 -14.10 3.97
N VAL A 329 -1.24 -13.36 5.07
CA VAL A 329 -2.32 -13.20 6.05
C VAL A 329 -3.54 -12.52 5.43
N GLY A 330 -3.32 -11.51 4.58
CA GLY A 330 -4.40 -10.88 3.81
C GLY A 330 -5.08 -11.84 2.83
N LEU A 331 -4.31 -12.70 2.13
CA LEU A 331 -4.86 -13.71 1.22
C LEU A 331 -5.76 -14.72 1.91
N GLU A 332 -5.32 -15.22 3.06
CA GLU A 332 -6.13 -16.09 3.91
C GLU A 332 -7.39 -15.37 4.41
N ASP A 333 -7.29 -14.10 4.82
CA ASP A 333 -8.45 -13.31 5.25
C ASP A 333 -9.47 -13.12 4.11
N LEU A 334 -9.03 -12.88 2.88
CA LEU A 334 -9.93 -12.79 1.71
C LEU A 334 -10.64 -14.12 1.46
N VAL A 335 -9.91 -15.23 1.43
CA VAL A 335 -10.50 -16.56 1.17
C VAL A 335 -11.50 -16.93 2.26
N ALA A 336 -11.16 -16.71 3.52
CA ALA A 336 -12.06 -16.92 4.64
C ALA A 336 -13.29 -15.99 4.59
N ALA A 337 -13.09 -14.72 4.23
CA ALA A 337 -14.17 -13.75 4.08
C ALA A 337 -15.19 -14.14 2.99
N ILE A 338 -14.73 -14.75 1.91
CA ILE A 338 -15.58 -15.31 0.85
C ILE A 338 -16.39 -16.48 1.40
N ASP A 339 -15.72 -17.46 2.02
CA ASP A 339 -16.39 -18.67 2.56
C ASP A 339 -17.42 -18.34 3.64
N GLU A 340 -17.09 -17.40 4.53
CA GLU A 340 -17.91 -17.01 5.69
C GLU A 340 -18.91 -15.89 5.35
N ASN A 341 -18.87 -15.37 4.12
CA ASN A 341 -19.69 -14.25 3.69
C ASN A 341 -19.58 -13.02 4.62
N ARG A 342 -18.39 -12.71 5.13
CA ARG A 342 -18.09 -11.54 5.98
C ARG A 342 -17.16 -10.55 5.26
N PRO A 343 -17.12 -9.26 5.60
CA PRO A 343 -16.08 -8.37 5.06
C PRO A 343 -14.67 -8.80 5.50
N PRO A 344 -13.64 -8.64 4.64
CA PRO A 344 -12.24 -8.70 5.07
C PRO A 344 -11.92 -7.57 6.08
N ARG A 345 -10.82 -7.72 6.81
CA ARG A 345 -10.39 -6.73 7.82
C ARG A 345 -10.10 -5.35 7.22
N TYR A 346 -9.45 -5.32 6.06
CA TYR A 346 -9.08 -4.10 5.36
C TYR A 346 -9.58 -4.16 3.92
N GLY A 347 -10.79 -3.62 3.71
CA GLY A 347 -11.50 -3.65 2.44
C GLY A 347 -11.64 -2.28 1.79
N ILE A 348 -12.58 -2.18 0.84
CA ILE A 348 -12.76 -0.99 -0.01
C ILE A 348 -13.01 0.30 0.77
N ARG A 349 -13.79 0.27 1.86
CA ARG A 349 -14.07 1.45 2.69
C ARG A 349 -12.81 1.99 3.36
N GLN A 350 -12.00 1.11 3.96
CA GLN A 350 -10.75 1.53 4.58
C GLN A 350 -9.80 2.16 3.56
N GLY A 351 -9.72 1.60 2.35
CA GLY A 351 -8.94 2.17 1.26
C GLY A 351 -9.43 3.54 0.80
N ARG A 352 -10.74 3.77 0.74
CA ARG A 352 -11.34 5.09 0.44
C ARG A 352 -11.01 6.10 1.53
N ASP A 353 -11.19 5.75 2.80
CA ASP A 353 -10.94 6.66 3.93
C ASP A 353 -9.45 6.99 4.04
N LEU A 354 -8.58 6.02 3.74
CA LEU A 354 -7.14 6.24 3.68
C LEU A 354 -6.79 7.26 2.58
N MET A 355 -7.41 7.14 1.40
CA MET A 355 -7.19 8.08 0.29
C MET A 355 -7.63 9.50 0.68
N GLU A 356 -8.78 9.65 1.34
CA GLU A 356 -9.26 10.95 1.83
C GLU A 356 -8.27 11.60 2.81
N ILE A 357 -7.74 10.83 3.76
CA ILE A 357 -6.74 11.31 4.73
C ILE A 357 -5.46 11.78 4.01
N LEU A 358 -4.99 11.03 3.01
CA LEU A 358 -3.79 11.42 2.26
C LEU A 358 -4.03 12.67 1.41
N LEU A 359 -5.18 12.77 0.72
CA LEU A 359 -5.58 13.97 -0.02
C LEU A 359 -5.63 15.20 0.88
N ALA A 360 -6.20 15.07 2.08
CA ALA A 360 -6.23 16.14 3.08
C ALA A 360 -4.81 16.51 3.56
N GLY A 361 -3.94 15.52 3.77
CA GLY A 361 -2.53 15.74 4.09
C GLY A 361 -1.77 16.51 3.00
N TYR A 362 -2.02 16.20 1.73
CA TYR A 362 -1.49 16.95 0.59
C TYR A 362 -2.00 18.39 0.56
N ARG A 363 -3.32 18.59 0.72
CA ARG A 363 -3.93 19.93 0.80
C ARG A 363 -3.30 20.76 1.94
N ALA A 364 -3.17 20.18 3.13
CA ALA A 364 -2.56 20.85 4.28
C ALA A 364 -1.11 21.26 4.00
N ALA A 365 -0.31 20.36 3.41
CA ALA A 365 1.08 20.65 3.06
C ALA A 365 1.22 21.74 1.99
N GLY A 366 0.35 21.76 0.98
CA GLY A 366 0.41 22.76 -0.09
C GLY A 366 -0.12 24.13 0.31
N LEU A 367 -1.14 24.19 1.18
CA LEU A 367 -1.73 25.43 1.66
C LEU A 367 -0.97 26.02 2.86
N GLY A 368 -0.22 25.20 3.60
CA GLY A 368 0.45 25.62 4.82
C GLY A 368 -0.49 25.88 5.99
N GLU A 369 -1.70 25.31 5.95
CA GLU A 369 -2.73 25.44 6.96
C GLU A 369 -3.35 24.09 7.30
N ALA A 370 -4.14 24.06 8.37
CA ALA A 370 -4.85 22.85 8.75
C ALA A 370 -6.05 22.59 7.84
N VAL A 371 -6.36 21.30 7.63
CA VAL A 371 -7.50 20.84 6.82
C VAL A 371 -8.45 20.03 7.68
N GLU A 372 -9.74 20.32 7.56
CA GLU A 372 -10.83 19.60 8.22
C GLU A 372 -11.35 18.43 7.36
N LEU A 373 -11.87 17.39 8.02
CA LEU A 373 -12.47 16.20 7.40
C LEU A 373 -13.92 15.99 7.85
N PRO A 374 -14.81 15.49 6.96
CA PRO A 374 -14.53 14.94 5.62
C PRO A 374 -14.24 16.01 4.56
N LEU A 375 -13.56 15.64 3.48
CA LEU A 375 -13.34 16.54 2.35
C LEU A 375 -14.63 16.72 1.54
N GLU A 376 -14.83 17.91 0.98
CA GLU A 376 -15.79 18.07 -0.11
C GLU A 376 -15.34 17.25 -1.32
N ARG A 377 -16.32 16.65 -2.02
CA ARG A 377 -16.08 15.88 -3.25
C ARG A 377 -15.49 16.79 -4.31
N ASP A 378 -14.53 16.24 -5.05
CA ASP A 378 -13.80 16.90 -6.13
C ASP A 378 -14.62 17.07 -7.41
#